data_AF-A0A645FYU2-F1
#
_entry.id   AF-A0A645FYU2-F1
#
_cell.length_a   1.000
_cell.length_b   1.000
_cell.length_c   1.000
_cell.angle_alpha   90.00
_cell.angle_beta   90.00
_cell.angle_gamma   90.00
#
_symmetry.space_group_name_H-M   'P 1'
#
loop_
_entity.id
_entity.type
_entity.pdbx_description
1 polymer ?
#
loop_
_entity_poly.entity_id
_entity_poly.type
_entity_poly.pdbx_seq_one_letter_code
_entity_poly.pdbx_strand_id
1 'polypeptide(L)'
;MVCELLRLGDAWTYEPYERFDVTFPNGSVVEYGRINRSSAKWDEEFQVFTLTSDVEEISTRSEDISLDYEFYHSELLSLEYGNDYTVTVTPKDINVWVSRLFLGDADGFSILYYQDVDSLVYWANEAAYRWKLRGIAIWSLGQEDMRLWEALPKQI
;
A
#
# COMPACT_ATOMS: atom_id res chain seq x y z
N MET A 1 -32.51 -15.16 -2.08
CA MET A 1 -31.28 -15.09 -1.26
C MET A 1 -30.13 -15.15 -2.24
N VAL A 2 -29.29 -14.12 -2.30
CA VAL A 2 -28.12 -14.07 -3.19
C VAL A 2 -26.92 -14.38 -2.29
N CYS A 3 -26.14 -15.40 -2.65
CA CYS A 3 -24.88 -15.68 -1.98
C CYS A 3 -23.87 -14.66 -2.49
N GLU A 4 -23.40 -13.75 -1.62
CA GLU A 4 -22.38 -12.77 -1.98
C GLU A 4 -20.97 -13.33 -1.87
N LEU A 5 -20.77 -14.37 -1.03
CA LEU A 5 -19.47 -15.01 -0.83
C LEU A 5 -19.63 -16.46 -0.34
N LEU A 6 -18.97 -17.39 -1.03
CA LEU A 6 -18.83 -18.80 -0.63
C LEU A 6 -17.34 -19.12 -0.50
N ARG A 7 -16.93 -19.67 0.65
CA ARG A 7 -15.56 -20.13 0.90
C ARG A 7 -15.55 -21.64 1.11
N LEU A 8 -14.62 -22.31 0.46
CA LEU A 8 -14.45 -23.76 0.50
C LEU A 8 -12.95 -24.04 0.55
N GLY A 9 -12.51 -24.81 1.54
CA GLY A 9 -11.12 -25.19 1.71
C GLY A 9 -11.00 -26.52 2.42
N ASP A 10 -9.83 -27.13 2.30
CA ASP A 10 -9.41 -28.29 3.06
C ASP A 10 -8.15 -27.96 3.88
N ALA A 11 -7.56 -28.95 4.54
CA ALA A 11 -6.37 -28.74 5.38
C ALA A 11 -5.11 -28.34 4.58
N TRP A 12 -5.15 -28.33 3.25
CA TRP A 12 -3.98 -28.12 2.39
C TRP A 12 -4.12 -26.91 1.47
N THR A 13 -5.35 -26.45 1.24
CA THR A 13 -5.69 -25.37 0.31
C THR A 13 -5.87 -24.05 1.06
N TYR A 14 -5.09 -23.06 0.65
CA TYR A 14 -5.00 -21.74 1.27
C TYR A 14 -5.53 -20.66 0.32
N GLU A 15 -6.34 -19.75 0.88
CA GLU A 15 -6.78 -18.51 0.23
C GLU A 15 -5.78 -17.40 0.62
N PRO A 16 -4.88 -16.96 -0.28
CA PRO A 16 -3.97 -15.85 0.01
C PRO A 16 -4.73 -14.52 0.06
N TYR A 17 -4.22 -13.56 0.84
CA TYR A 17 -4.81 -12.23 1.07
C TYR A 17 -3.82 -11.11 0.70
N GLU A 18 -3.05 -11.30 -0.37
CA GLU A 18 -1.84 -10.51 -0.61
C GLU A 18 -1.82 -9.84 -2.00
N ARG A 19 -2.42 -10.47 -3.02
CA ARG A 19 -2.29 -10.00 -4.41
C ARG A 19 -3.35 -8.99 -4.82
N PHE A 20 -2.87 -7.91 -5.43
CA PHE A 20 -3.67 -7.02 -6.26
C PHE A 20 -2.89 -6.62 -7.51
N ASP A 21 -3.63 -6.40 -8.59
CA ASP A 21 -3.08 -5.91 -9.84
C ASP A 21 -3.42 -4.42 -10.00
N VAL A 22 -2.49 -3.64 -10.53
CA VAL A 22 -2.71 -2.23 -10.86
C VAL A 22 -2.54 -2.04 -12.36
N THR A 23 -3.60 -1.56 -13.01
CA THR A 23 -3.55 -1.08 -14.40
C THR A 23 -3.25 0.42 -14.39
N PHE A 24 -2.11 0.79 -14.95
CA PHE A 24 -1.63 2.17 -15.03
C PHE A 24 -2.17 2.90 -16.27
N PRO A 25 -2.05 4.24 -16.34
CA PRO A 25 -2.64 5.02 -17.42
C PRO A 25 -2.02 4.75 -18.79
N ASN A 26 -0.79 4.23 -18.83
CA ASN A 26 -0.12 3.77 -20.06
C ASN A 26 -0.59 2.38 -20.53
N GLY A 27 -1.53 1.75 -19.81
CA GLY A 27 -2.05 0.41 -20.09
C GLY A 27 -1.18 -0.73 -19.54
N SER A 28 -0.05 -0.45 -18.87
CA SER A 28 0.71 -1.50 -18.22
C SER A 28 -0.05 -2.06 -17.02
N VAL A 29 0.10 -3.36 -16.79
CA VAL A 29 -0.45 -4.05 -15.62
C VAL A 29 0.72 -4.56 -14.80
N VAL A 30 0.76 -4.19 -13.52
CA VAL A 30 1.78 -4.65 -12.57
C VAL A 30 1.08 -5.38 -11.44
N GLU A 31 1.65 -6.53 -11.08
CA GLU A 31 1.23 -7.36 -9.97
C GLU A 31 2.02 -6.98 -8.71
N TYR A 32 1.32 -6.82 -7.58
CA TYR A 32 1.90 -6.56 -6.28
C TYR A 32 1.46 -7.60 -5.25
N GLY A 33 2.30 -7.81 -4.23
CA GLY A 33 2.02 -8.57 -3.02
C GLY A 33 2.03 -10.09 -3.12
N ARG A 34 1.96 -10.69 -4.32
CA ARG A 34 2.04 -12.16 -4.46
C ARG A 34 3.40 -12.67 -3.95
N ILE A 35 3.37 -13.42 -2.86
CA ILE A 35 4.56 -14.02 -2.24
C ILE A 35 4.89 -15.33 -2.95
N ASN A 36 6.14 -15.47 -3.35
CA ASN A 36 6.59 -16.68 -4.02
C ASN A 36 6.69 -17.85 -3.02
N ARG A 37 6.26 -19.04 -3.44
CA ARG A 37 6.23 -20.25 -2.62
C ARG A 37 6.90 -21.41 -3.33
N SER A 38 7.91 -22.03 -2.71
CA SER A 38 8.71 -23.10 -3.33
C SER A 38 7.98 -24.43 -3.52
N SER A 39 6.90 -24.63 -2.78
CA SER A 39 6.23 -25.94 -2.64
C SER A 39 4.72 -25.84 -2.78
N ALA A 40 4.24 -24.83 -3.52
CA ALA A 40 2.82 -24.57 -3.73
C ALA A 40 2.38 -24.91 -5.17
N LYS A 41 1.23 -25.54 -5.30
CA LYS A 41 0.52 -25.69 -6.57
C LYS A 41 -0.62 -24.68 -6.61
N TRP A 42 -0.58 -23.77 -7.57
CA TRP A 42 -1.60 -22.73 -7.75
C TRP A 42 -2.79 -23.22 -8.57
N ASP A 43 -3.97 -22.80 -8.14
CA ASP A 43 -5.20 -22.83 -8.91
C ASP A 43 -5.48 -21.41 -9.42
N GLU A 44 -5.29 -21.20 -10.72
CA GLU A 44 -5.46 -19.89 -11.35
C GLU A 44 -6.92 -19.46 -11.49
N GLU A 45 -7.88 -20.40 -11.45
CA GLU A 45 -9.30 -20.09 -11.56
C GLU A 45 -9.82 -19.47 -10.27
N PHE A 46 -9.43 -20.05 -9.13
CA PHE A 46 -9.89 -19.61 -7.81
C PHE A 46 -8.87 -18.74 -7.07
N GLN A 47 -7.66 -18.57 -7.60
CA GLN A 47 -6.54 -17.84 -6.98
C GLN A 47 -6.20 -18.39 -5.58
N VAL A 48 -6.29 -19.70 -5.40
CA VAL A 48 -5.89 -20.43 -4.18
C VAL A 48 -4.65 -21.27 -4.47
N PHE A 49 -3.95 -21.71 -3.43
CA PHE A 49 -2.83 -22.64 -3.60
C PHE A 49 -2.91 -23.81 -2.62
N THR A 50 -2.38 -24.95 -3.04
CA THR A 50 -2.23 -26.14 -2.21
C THR A 50 -0.75 -26.41 -1.97
N LEU A 51 -0.34 -26.59 -0.72
CA LEU A 51 1.03 -27.00 -0.42
C LEU A 51 1.25 -28.47 -0.77
N THR A 52 2.44 -28.81 -1.28
CA THR A 52 2.74 -30.14 -1.80
C THR A 52 3.68 -30.96 -0.92
N SER A 53 4.38 -30.31 0.01
CA SER A 53 5.38 -30.96 0.88
C SER A 53 4.93 -31.12 2.33
N ASP A 54 4.18 -30.16 2.86
CA ASP A 54 3.70 -30.12 4.24
C ASP A 54 2.47 -29.21 4.32
N VAL A 55 1.73 -29.25 5.43
CA VAL A 55 0.63 -28.33 5.73
C VAL A 55 1.15 -26.96 6.15
N GLU A 56 2.35 -26.88 6.71
CA GLU A 56 2.92 -25.62 7.20
C GLU A 56 3.46 -24.74 6.06
N GLU A 57 2.89 -23.54 5.95
CA GLU A 57 3.18 -22.61 4.85
C GLU A 57 4.46 -21.79 5.08
N ILE A 58 4.79 -21.48 6.34
CA ILE A 58 5.86 -20.54 6.71
C ILE A 58 7.22 -20.92 6.13
N SER A 59 7.54 -22.22 6.05
CA SER A 59 8.81 -22.71 5.52
C SER A 59 8.91 -22.66 3.99
N THR A 60 7.81 -22.34 3.31
CA THR A 60 7.74 -22.39 1.84
C THR A 60 7.77 -21.00 1.20
N ARG A 61 7.58 -19.91 1.97
CA ARG A 61 7.54 -18.52 1.48
C ARG A 61 8.92 -17.94 1.22
N SER A 62 9.02 -17.02 0.25
CA SER A 62 10.20 -16.17 0.03
C SER A 62 10.38 -15.07 1.08
N GLU A 63 9.29 -14.67 1.73
CA GLU A 63 9.22 -13.49 2.61
C GLU A 63 8.12 -13.64 3.67
N ASP A 64 8.17 -12.78 4.69
CA ASP A 64 7.19 -12.74 5.76
C ASP A 64 5.98 -11.89 5.39
N ILE A 65 4.80 -12.29 5.87
CA ILE A 65 3.57 -11.51 5.69
C ILE A 65 3.48 -10.47 6.80
N SER A 66 3.45 -9.19 6.41
CA SER A 66 3.23 -8.09 7.34
C SER A 66 1.84 -8.18 8.00
N LEU A 67 1.79 -7.97 9.31
CA LEU A 67 0.53 -7.80 10.05
C LEU A 67 -0.01 -6.36 9.96
N ASP A 68 0.80 -5.43 9.45
CA ASP A 68 0.50 -4.01 9.27
C ASP A 68 0.40 -3.63 7.79
N TYR A 69 -0.07 -2.41 7.52
CA TYR A 69 -0.13 -1.85 6.16
C TYR A 69 1.24 -1.81 5.49
N GLU A 70 1.29 -2.32 4.27
CA GLU A 70 2.48 -2.29 3.42
C GLU A 70 2.34 -1.25 2.29
N PHE A 71 3.46 -0.64 1.91
CA PHE A 71 3.52 0.34 0.85
C PHE A 71 4.17 -0.24 -0.40
N TYR A 72 3.40 -0.30 -1.48
CA TYR A 72 3.89 -0.67 -2.79
C TYR A 72 4.17 0.58 -3.62
N HIS A 73 5.31 0.59 -4.30
CA HIS A 73 5.78 1.72 -5.11
C HIS A 73 5.69 1.33 -6.58
N SER A 74 5.06 2.19 -7.38
CA SER A 74 5.07 2.03 -8.83
C SER A 74 6.41 2.45 -9.42
N GLU A 75 6.67 2.00 -10.63
CA GLU A 75 7.67 2.64 -11.49
C GLU A 75 7.27 4.09 -11.81
N LEU A 76 8.22 4.83 -12.38
CA LEU A 76 8.02 6.21 -12.80
C LEU A 76 6.97 6.27 -13.92
N LEU A 77 5.91 7.05 -13.71
CA LEU A 77 4.88 7.31 -14.70
C LEU A 77 5.18 8.62 -15.43
N SER A 78 5.30 8.56 -16.76
CA SER A 78 5.43 9.74 -17.61
C SER A 78 4.08 10.44 -17.77
N LEU A 79 3.72 11.28 -16.81
CA LEU A 79 2.48 12.06 -16.80
C LEU A 79 2.73 13.51 -17.25
N GLU A 80 1.76 14.10 -17.93
CA GLU A 80 1.75 15.50 -18.35
C GLU A 80 0.83 16.31 -17.44
N TYR A 81 1.18 17.57 -17.22
CA TYR A 81 0.40 18.46 -16.35
C TYR A 81 -1.00 18.72 -16.92
N GLY A 82 -2.00 18.83 -16.04
CA GLY A 82 -3.36 19.26 -16.40
C GLY A 82 -4.24 18.21 -17.06
N ASN A 83 -3.82 16.94 -17.08
CA ASN A 83 -4.60 15.83 -17.62
C ASN A 83 -5.17 14.94 -16.51
N ASP A 84 -6.28 14.27 -16.84
CA ASP A 84 -6.87 13.24 -16.00
C ASP A 84 -6.34 11.87 -16.39
N TYR A 85 -5.95 11.08 -15.39
CA TYR A 85 -5.41 9.74 -15.56
C TYR A 85 -6.19 8.73 -14.75
N THR A 86 -6.55 7.61 -15.38
CA THR A 86 -7.25 6.52 -14.72
C THR A 86 -6.25 5.46 -14.29
N VAL A 87 -6.31 5.09 -13.01
CA VAL A 87 -5.63 3.92 -12.46
C VAL A 87 -6.71 2.97 -11.94
N THR A 88 -6.62 1.70 -12.34
CA THR A 88 -7.57 0.68 -11.90
C THR A 88 -6.84 -0.30 -10.98
N VAL A 89 -7.27 -0.37 -9.72
CA VAL A 89 -6.77 -1.38 -8.78
C VAL A 89 -7.75 -2.53 -8.74
N THR A 90 -7.26 -3.72 -9.07
CA THR A 90 -8.06 -4.95 -9.12
C THR A 90 -7.56 -5.90 -8.04
N PRO A 91 -8.26 -6.05 -6.90
CA PRO A 91 -7.93 -7.10 -5.94
C PRO A 91 -8.12 -8.46 -6.64
N LYS A 92 -7.09 -9.30 -6.59
CA LYS A 92 -7.12 -10.66 -7.13
C LYS A 92 -7.44 -11.66 -6.04
N ASP A 93 -6.89 -11.40 -4.86
CA ASP A 93 -7.14 -12.15 -3.67
C ASP A 93 -8.31 -11.56 -2.88
N ILE A 94 -8.97 -12.43 -2.11
CA ILE A 94 -10.01 -11.99 -1.19
C ILE A 94 -9.39 -11.22 -0.03
N ASN A 95 -10.17 -10.35 0.63
CA ASN A 95 -9.75 -9.60 1.81
C ASN A 95 -8.51 -8.70 1.60
N VAL A 96 -8.17 -8.34 0.36
CA VAL A 96 -7.22 -7.27 0.07
C VAL A 96 -7.92 -5.93 0.17
N TRP A 97 -7.38 -5.03 0.99
CA TRP A 97 -7.93 -3.69 1.22
C TRP A 97 -6.91 -2.64 0.81
N VAL A 98 -7.32 -1.73 -0.08
CA VAL A 98 -6.51 -0.57 -0.44
C VAL A 98 -6.95 0.61 0.42
N SER A 99 -6.05 1.10 1.27
CA SER A 99 -6.37 2.23 2.15
C SER A 99 -6.21 3.57 1.43
N ARG A 100 -5.06 3.78 0.78
CA ARG A 100 -4.67 5.07 0.19
C ARG A 100 -3.86 4.88 -1.07
N LEU A 101 -4.02 5.82 -2.00
CA LEU A 101 -3.19 5.95 -3.20
C LEU A 101 -2.51 7.33 -3.14
N PHE A 102 -1.20 7.36 -3.39
CA PHE A 102 -0.44 8.60 -3.42
C PHE A 102 0.15 8.80 -4.81
N LEU A 103 -0.02 10.00 -5.35
CA LEU A 103 0.66 10.45 -6.56
C LEU A 103 1.67 11.52 -6.14
N GLY A 104 2.94 11.25 -6.42
CA GLY A 104 4.05 12.10 -6.05
C GLY A 104 4.92 12.42 -7.25
N ASP A 105 5.54 13.61 -7.21
CA ASP A 105 6.58 13.98 -8.16
C ASP A 105 7.87 13.22 -7.87
N ALA A 106 8.51 12.67 -8.91
CA ALA A 106 9.73 11.88 -8.77
C ALA A 106 10.94 12.70 -8.31
N ASP A 107 10.94 14.01 -8.55
CA ASP A 107 12.02 14.92 -8.14
C ASP A 107 11.94 15.28 -6.65
N GLY A 108 10.83 15.00 -5.95
CA GLY A 108 10.65 15.49 -4.58
C GLY A 108 9.43 15.04 -3.81
N PHE A 109 9.05 13.76 -3.87
CA PHE A 109 7.96 13.22 -3.03
C PHE A 109 8.49 12.44 -1.82
N SER A 110 7.87 12.63 -0.66
CA SER A 110 8.15 11.87 0.55
C SER A 110 6.90 11.75 1.41
N ILE A 111 6.64 10.55 1.92
CA ILE A 111 5.56 10.29 2.88
C ILE A 111 6.19 10.20 4.26
N LEU A 112 5.59 10.89 5.23
CA LEU A 112 6.05 10.88 6.60
C LEU A 112 4.87 10.72 7.57
N TYR A 113 5.00 9.75 8.46
CA TYR A 113 4.01 9.48 9.50
C TYR A 113 4.52 10.02 10.84
N TYR A 114 3.69 10.82 11.49
CA TYR A 114 3.98 11.39 12.80
C TYR A 114 3.14 10.67 13.86
N GLN A 115 3.81 10.22 14.92
CA GLN A 115 3.12 9.67 16.09
C GLN A 115 2.90 10.73 17.18
N ASP A 116 3.75 11.75 17.25
CA ASP A 116 3.68 12.83 18.24
C ASP A 116 4.02 14.22 17.66
N VAL A 117 3.73 15.24 18.47
CA VAL A 117 3.97 16.66 18.15
C VAL A 117 5.46 16.96 17.94
N ASP A 118 6.35 16.36 18.73
CA ASP A 118 7.78 16.63 18.66
C ASP A 118 8.38 16.15 17.34
N SER A 119 7.95 14.98 16.88
CA SER A 119 8.27 14.44 15.56
C SER A 119 7.76 15.37 14.45
N LEU A 120 6.52 15.86 14.56
CA LEU A 120 5.96 16.79 13.57
C LEU A 120 6.78 18.08 13.46
N VAL A 121 7.15 18.68 14.59
CA VAL A 121 7.94 19.91 14.62
C VAL A 121 9.34 19.69 14.08
N TYR A 122 10.00 18.59 14.48
CA TYR A 122 11.35 18.25 14.01
C TYR A 122 11.39 18.16 12.48
N TRP A 123 10.48 17.41 11.88
CA TRP A 123 10.50 17.22 10.44
C TRP A 123 9.94 18.41 9.66
N ALA A 124 9.03 19.20 10.22
CA ALA A 124 8.67 20.50 9.66
C ALA A 124 9.91 21.42 9.55
N ASN A 125 10.79 21.39 10.57
CA ASN A 125 12.05 22.11 10.55
C ASN A 125 13.04 21.52 9.53
N GLU A 126 13.18 20.20 9.42
CA GLU A 126 14.03 19.60 8.37
C GLU A 126 13.52 19.97 6.96
N ALA A 127 12.21 19.90 6.72
CA ALA A 127 11.56 20.34 5.48
C ALA A 127 11.94 21.77 5.11
N ALA A 128 11.80 22.72 6.05
CA ALA A 128 12.08 24.12 5.80
C ALA A 128 13.58 24.44 5.72
N TYR A 129 14.39 23.95 6.67
CA TYR A 129 15.76 24.39 6.84
C TYR A 129 16.78 23.55 6.10
N ARG A 130 16.58 22.24 6.01
CA ARG A 130 17.50 21.34 5.32
C ARG A 130 17.17 21.21 3.85
N TRP A 131 15.91 20.93 3.53
CA TRP A 131 15.50 20.65 2.14
C TRP A 131 14.89 21.85 1.41
N LYS A 132 14.67 22.96 2.10
CA LYS A 132 14.13 24.21 1.52
C LYS A 132 12.75 24.01 0.86
N LEU A 133 11.96 23.08 1.37
CA LEU A 133 10.59 22.84 0.95
C LEU A 133 9.68 23.98 1.40
N ARG A 134 8.60 24.23 0.65
CA ARG A 134 7.67 25.35 0.88
C ARG A 134 6.64 25.08 1.98
N GLY A 135 6.53 23.85 2.44
CA GLY A 135 5.59 23.45 3.48
C GLY A 135 5.50 21.93 3.62
N ILE A 136 4.58 21.49 4.46
CA ILE A 136 4.23 20.09 4.67
C ILE A 136 2.74 19.91 4.44
N ALA A 137 2.33 18.75 3.92
CA ALA A 137 0.94 18.34 3.87
C ALA A 137 0.65 17.40 5.05
N ILE A 138 -0.42 17.66 5.79
CA ILE A 138 -0.84 16.84 6.94
C ILE A 138 -2.19 16.21 6.59
N TRP A 139 -2.34 14.91 6.84
CA TRP A 139 -3.60 14.19 6.62
C TRP A 139 -4.41 14.08 7.92
N SER A 140 -5.74 13.98 7.78
CA SER A 140 -6.74 13.97 8.87
C SER A 140 -6.97 15.31 9.58
N LEU A 141 -6.89 16.43 8.84
CA LEU A 141 -7.26 17.77 9.33
C LEU A 141 -8.65 17.76 10.00
N GLY A 142 -8.69 18.13 11.28
CA GLY A 142 -9.86 18.16 12.14
C GLY A 142 -10.00 16.98 13.11
N GLN A 143 -9.11 15.98 13.07
CA GLN A 143 -9.04 14.91 14.08
C GLN A 143 -7.87 15.07 15.05
N GLU A 144 -6.95 15.98 14.77
CA GLU A 144 -5.85 16.34 15.66
C GLU A 144 -6.31 17.11 16.90
N ASP A 145 -5.49 17.04 17.95
CA ASP A 145 -5.59 17.97 19.06
C ASP A 145 -5.30 19.39 18.56
N MET A 146 -6.19 20.34 18.86
CA MET A 146 -6.06 21.74 18.41
C MET A 146 -4.75 22.40 18.85
N ARG A 147 -4.09 21.91 19.90
CA ARG A 147 -2.75 22.38 20.33
C ARG A 147 -1.66 22.09 19.29
N LEU A 148 -1.90 21.19 18.33
CA LEU A 148 -1.01 20.95 17.19
C LEU A 148 -0.64 22.26 16.47
N TRP A 149 -1.64 23.13 16.28
CA TRP A 149 -1.49 24.39 15.57
C TRP A 149 -0.65 25.42 16.35
N GLU A 150 -0.53 25.27 17.66
CA GLU A 150 0.35 26.10 18.49
C GLU A 150 1.82 25.67 18.35
N ALA A 151 2.07 24.39 18.06
CA ALA A 151 3.41 23.83 17.92
C ALA A 151 3.99 24.01 16.51
N LEU A 152 3.15 24.13 15.48
CA LEU A 152 3.63 24.31 14.10
C LEU A 152 4.31 25.67 13.90
N PRO A 153 5.40 25.73 13.10
CA PRO A 153 6.04 26.99 12.76
C PRO A 153 5.03 27.94 12.09
N LYS A 154 4.94 29.17 12.61
CA LYS A 154 4.07 30.19 12.01
C LYS A 154 4.53 30.50 10.59
N GLN A 155 3.63 30.32 9.63
CA GLN A 155 3.84 30.78 8.27
C GLN A 155 3.73 32.31 8.26
N ILE A 156 4.74 32.98 7.69
CA ILE A 156 4.80 34.45 7.51
C ILE A 156 4.50 34.75 6.05
#